data_AF-A0A8D0RQZ5-F1
#
_entry.id   AF-A0A8D0RQZ5-F1
#
_cell.length_a   1.000
_cell.length_b   1.000
_cell.length_c   1.000
_cell.angle_alpha   90.00
_cell.angle_beta   90.00
_cell.angle_gamma   90.00
#
_symmetry.space_group_name_H-M   'P 1'
#
loop_
_entity.id
_entity.type
_entity.pdbx_description
1 polymer ?
#
loop_
_entity_poly.entity_id
_entity_poly.type
_entity_poly.pdbx_seq_one_letter_code
_entity_poly.pdbx_strand_id
1 'polypeptide(L)'
;MTPLPAIPWFSMYGININVDKYLPFSGVYFFTFSMMKHEDVEEVYVYLMHNGNTVFSMYSYETKGKSDTSSNHAVLKLAKGDEVWLRMGNGALHGDHQRFSTFAGFLLFETK
;
A
#
# COMPACT_ATOMS: atom_id res chain seq x y z
N MET A 1 22.58 -3.46 22.99
CA MET A 1 21.48 -2.95 22.15
C MET A 1 20.53 -4.10 21.91
N THR A 2 19.39 -4.11 22.60
CA THR A 2 18.31 -5.06 22.29
C THR A 2 17.60 -4.58 21.02
N PRO A 3 17.37 -5.43 20.02
CA PRO A 3 16.57 -5.04 18.86
C PRO A 3 15.18 -4.65 19.37
N LEU A 4 14.69 -3.48 18.93
CA LEU A 4 13.32 -3.08 19.23
C LEU A 4 12.37 -4.11 18.61
N PRO A 5 11.30 -4.51 19.30
CA PRO A 5 10.30 -5.40 18.72
C PRO A 5 9.73 -4.71 17.47
N ALA A 6 9.76 -5.40 16.33
CA ALA A 6 9.01 -4.99 15.16
C ALA A 6 7.53 -5.08 15.52
N ILE A 7 6.94 -3.98 16.00
CA ILE A 7 5.50 -3.93 16.29
C ILE A 7 4.80 -3.80 14.94
N PRO A 8 4.05 -4.82 14.47
CA PRO A 8 3.37 -4.76 13.20
C PRO A 8 2.12 -3.89 13.38
N TRP A 9 2.28 -2.57 13.28
CA TRP A 9 1.15 -1.65 13.29
C TRP A 9 0.33 -1.70 11.99
N PHE A 10 0.77 -2.47 10.98
CA PHE A 10 0.20 -2.49 9.63
C PHE A 10 0.11 -3.91 9.07
N SER A 11 -0.93 -4.65 9.47
CA SER A 11 -1.48 -5.71 8.62
C SER A 11 -2.95 -5.43 8.43
N MET A 12 -3.31 -5.00 7.24
CA MET A 12 -4.69 -4.77 6.87
C MET A 12 -5.15 -5.99 6.08
N TYR A 13 -5.88 -6.89 6.75
CA TYR A 13 -6.62 -7.95 6.07
C TYR A 13 -7.98 -7.38 5.66
N GLY A 14 -8.18 -7.17 4.36
CA GLY A 14 -9.45 -6.68 3.81
C GLY A 14 -9.34 -5.24 3.30
N ILE A 15 -9.85 -5.04 2.09
CA ILE A 15 -9.79 -3.80 1.32
C ILE A 15 -10.63 -2.73 2.04
N ASN A 16 -9.98 -1.86 2.80
CA ASN A 16 -10.51 -0.54 3.13
C ASN A 16 -9.49 0.48 2.61
N ILE A 17 -9.83 1.10 1.48
CA ILE A 17 -8.92 1.96 0.68
C ILE A 17 -8.74 3.33 1.36
N ASN A 18 -9.57 3.64 2.36
CA ASN A 18 -9.45 4.82 3.21
C ASN A 18 -8.98 4.38 4.59
N VAL A 19 -7.67 4.25 4.76
CA VAL A 19 -7.10 4.24 6.11
C VAL A 19 -6.37 5.56 6.28
N ASP A 20 -7.11 6.54 6.76
CA ASP A 20 -6.56 7.77 7.33
C ASP A 20 -5.75 7.37 8.56
N LYS A 21 -4.50 6.92 8.34
CA LYS A 21 -3.65 6.42 9.40
C LYS A 21 -2.57 7.42 9.70
N TYR A 22 -2.87 8.29 10.66
CA TYR A 22 -1.91 9.19 11.26
C TYR A 22 -0.70 8.42 11.80
N LEU A 23 0.48 8.77 11.34
CA LEU A 23 1.73 8.20 11.85
C LEU A 23 2.10 8.83 13.19
N PRO A 24 2.35 8.02 14.25
CA PRO A 24 2.55 8.54 15.59
C PRO A 24 3.90 9.24 15.79
N PHE A 25 4.90 8.94 14.95
CA PHE A 25 6.29 9.39 15.10
C PHE A 25 6.83 9.94 13.77
N SER A 26 7.77 10.89 13.86
CA SER A 26 8.57 11.29 12.71
C SER A 26 9.67 10.26 12.47
N GLY A 27 9.82 9.80 11.23
CA GLY A 27 10.77 8.73 10.94
C GLY A 27 10.86 8.38 9.46
N VAL A 28 11.71 7.39 9.16
CA VAL A 28 11.79 6.79 7.83
C VAL A 28 11.03 5.47 7.85
N TYR A 29 10.07 5.34 6.94
CA TYR A 29 9.14 4.22 6.85
C TYR A 29 9.33 3.47 5.54
N PHE A 30 9.18 2.15 5.57
CA PHE A 30 9.07 1.30 4.39
C PHE A 30 7.59 0.95 4.17
N PHE A 31 7.12 1.03 2.93
CA PHE A 31 5.80 0.61 2.50
C PHE A 31 5.91 -0.37 1.33
N THR A 32 5.06 -1.39 1.32
CA THR A 32 4.91 -2.33 0.21
C THR A 32 3.44 -2.58 -0.06
N PHE A 33 3.11 -2.67 -1.33
CA PHE A 33 1.78 -3.02 -1.79
C PHE A 33 1.88 -4.09 -2.87
N SER A 34 1.08 -5.14 -2.73
CA SER A 34 0.87 -6.16 -3.76
C SER A 34 -0.63 -6.25 -4.05
N MET A 35 -0.97 -6.34 -5.33
CA MET A 35 -2.35 -6.39 -5.79
C MET A 35 -2.56 -7.53 -6.79
N MET A 36 -3.79 -8.02 -6.85
CA MET A 36 -4.29 -8.85 -7.95
C MET A 36 -5.35 -8.07 -8.72
N LYS A 37 -5.17 -7.94 -10.04
CA LYS A 37 -6.15 -7.34 -10.94
C LYS A 37 -7.40 -8.21 -11.00
N HIS A 38 -8.58 -7.60 -10.99
CA HIS A 38 -9.84 -8.31 -11.21
C HIS A 38 -9.94 -8.83 -12.65
N GLU A 39 -10.43 -10.05 -12.84
CA GLU A 39 -10.47 -10.69 -14.17
C GLU A 39 -11.38 -9.99 -15.19
N ASP A 40 -12.41 -9.28 -14.74
CA ASP A 40 -13.35 -8.53 -15.60
C ASP A 40 -12.80 -7.23 -16.20
N VAL A 41 -11.65 -6.74 -15.71
CA VAL A 41 -11.00 -5.52 -16.24
C VAL A 41 -9.72 -5.87 -17.00
N GLU A 42 -9.38 -5.09 -18.02
CA GLU A 42 -8.14 -5.29 -18.78
C GLU A 42 -6.94 -4.66 -18.07
N GLU A 43 -7.16 -3.57 -17.36
CA GLU A 43 -6.13 -2.84 -16.64
C GLU A 43 -6.58 -2.43 -15.24
N VAL A 44 -5.60 -2.20 -14.37
CA VAL A 44 -5.82 -1.55 -13.07
C VAL A 44 -4.65 -0.63 -12.74
N TYR A 45 -4.98 0.53 -12.17
CA TYR A 45 -4.03 1.49 -11.63
C TYR A 45 -4.29 1.71 -10.15
N VAL A 46 -3.23 1.63 -9.34
CA VAL A 46 -3.25 2.00 -7.92
C VAL A 46 -2.06 2.88 -7.60
N TYR A 47 -2.27 3.89 -6.77
CA TYR A 47 -1.24 4.82 -6.35
C TYR A 47 -0.99 4.72 -4.86
N LEU A 48 0.27 4.80 -4.44
CA LEU A 48 0.59 5.19 -3.06
C LEU A 48 0.65 6.71 -3.01
N MET A 49 -0.07 7.29 -2.06
CA MET A 49 -0.20 8.73 -1.87
C MET A 49 0.52 9.14 -0.59
N HIS A 50 1.15 10.31 -0.59
CA HIS A 50 1.67 11.01 0.59
C HIS A 50 1.18 12.46 0.56
N ASN A 51 0.37 12.84 1.55
CA ASN A 51 -0.22 14.19 1.65
C ASN A 51 -0.81 14.71 0.32
N GLY A 52 -1.52 13.84 -0.41
CA GLY A 52 -2.18 14.16 -1.68
C GLY A 52 -1.30 14.02 -2.93
N ASN A 53 0.01 13.80 -2.78
CA ASN A 53 0.94 13.62 -3.88
C ASN A 53 1.19 12.13 -4.17
N THR A 54 1.33 11.78 -5.45
CA THR A 54 1.67 10.42 -5.86
C THR A 54 3.13 10.11 -5.53
N VAL A 55 3.37 9.06 -4.74
CA VAL A 55 4.70 8.51 -4.43
C VAL A 55 5.11 7.51 -5.50
N PHE A 56 4.28 6.48 -5.71
CA PHE A 56 4.44 5.56 -6.82
C PHE A 56 3.09 5.23 -7.45
N SER A 57 3.16 4.82 -8.70
CA SER A 57 2.06 4.15 -9.42
C SER A 57 2.35 2.67 -9.55
N MET A 58 1.28 1.88 -9.53
CA MET A 58 1.31 0.47 -9.86
C MET A 58 0.28 0.22 -10.95
N TYR A 59 0.68 -0.58 -11.94
CA TYR A 59 -0.09 -0.85 -13.14
C TYR A 59 0.00 -2.34 -13.47
N SER A 60 -1.13 -2.92 -13.83
CA SER A 60 -1.23 -4.28 -14.36
C SER A 60 -2.17 -4.24 -15.55
N TYR A 61 -1.80 -4.92 -16.63
CA TYR A 61 -2.61 -5.09 -17.82
C TYR A 61 -2.53 -6.53 -18.30
N GLU A 62 -3.70 -7.15 -18.45
CA GLU A 62 -3.84 -8.47 -19.03
C GLU A 62 -5.28 -8.64 -19.54
N THR A 63 -5.43 -9.47 -20.57
CA THR A 63 -6.70 -9.87 -21.19
C THR A 63 -7.77 -10.21 -20.16
N LYS A 64 -9.03 -9.83 -20.44
CA LYS A 64 -10.18 -10.22 -19.60
C LYS A 64 -10.27 -11.73 -19.43
N GLY A 65 -10.69 -12.17 -18.24
CA GLY A 65 -10.73 -13.57 -17.84
C GLY A 65 -9.38 -14.13 -17.38
N LYS A 66 -8.35 -13.29 -17.29
CA LYS A 66 -7.06 -13.64 -16.69
C LYS A 66 -6.71 -12.69 -15.55
N SER A 67 -6.22 -13.29 -14.47
CA SER A 67 -5.62 -12.57 -13.35
C SER A 67 -4.18 -12.19 -13.68
N ASP A 68 -3.78 -11.02 -13.23
CA ASP A 68 -2.38 -10.61 -13.17
C ASP A 68 -2.10 -9.97 -11.81
N THR A 69 -0.85 -10.01 -11.37
CA THR A 69 -0.43 -9.48 -10.07
C THR A 69 0.69 -8.47 -10.25
N SER A 70 0.72 -7.48 -9.38
CA SER A 70 1.77 -6.46 -9.41
C SER A 70 2.08 -6.02 -8.00
N SER A 71 3.35 -5.67 -7.76
CA SER A 71 3.80 -5.14 -6.49
C SER A 71 4.76 -3.98 -6.67
N ASN A 72 4.75 -3.06 -5.71
CA ASN A 72 5.69 -1.94 -5.64
C ASN A 72 5.93 -1.53 -4.19
N HIS A 73 7.00 -0.79 -3.94
CA HIS A 73 7.41 -0.38 -2.61
C HIS A 73 8.06 1.00 -2.61
N ALA A 74 8.04 1.66 -1.46
CA ALA A 74 8.69 2.95 -1.25
C ALA A 74 9.30 3.05 0.15
N VAL A 75 10.36 3.85 0.25
CA VAL A 75 10.90 4.33 1.52
C VAL A 75 10.63 5.83 1.59
N LEU A 76 9.93 6.26 2.64
CA LEU A 76 9.51 7.66 2.83
C LEU A 76 9.99 8.18 4.18
N LYS A 77 10.54 9.40 4.17
CA LYS A 77 10.71 10.17 5.41
C LYS A 77 9.41 10.92 5.68
N LEU A 78 8.81 10.66 6.83
CA LEU A 78 7.50 11.17 7.21
C LEU A 78 7.59 11.93 8.52
N ALA A 79 6.85 13.02 8.61
CA ALA A 79 6.65 13.77 9.85
C ALA A 79 5.41 13.25 10.59
N LYS A 80 5.38 13.46 11.90
CA LYS A 80 4.15 13.23 12.68
C LYS A 80 2.99 14.01 12.07
N GLY A 81 1.89 13.30 11.77
CA GLY A 81 0.70 13.87 11.15
C GLY A 81 0.66 13.75 9.62
N ASP A 82 1.72 13.29 8.96
CA ASP A 82 1.66 12.93 7.55
C ASP A 82 0.71 11.76 7.31
N GLU A 83 0.04 11.79 6.16
CA GLU A 83 -0.91 10.79 5.71
C GLU A 83 -0.34 10.01 4.53
N VAL A 84 -0.43 8.68 4.62
CA VAL A 84 -0.07 7.76 3.54
C VAL A 84 -1.20 6.78 3.31
N TRP A 85 -1.70 6.72 2.08
CA TRP A 85 -2.82 5.85 1.72
C TRP A 85 -2.70 5.34 0.28
N LEU A 86 -3.51 4.33 -0.05
CA LEU A 86 -3.64 3.85 -1.43
C LEU A 86 -4.83 4.54 -2.09
N ARG A 87 -4.67 4.98 -3.34
CA ARG A 87 -5.75 5.53 -4.14
C ARG A 87 -5.97 4.67 -5.38
N MET A 88 -7.20 4.21 -5.58
CA MET A 88 -7.61 3.58 -6.85
C MET A 88 -7.61 4.62 -7.96
N GLY A 89 -6.97 4.29 -9.09
CA GLY A 89 -6.99 5.09 -10.31
C GLY A 89 -8.10 4.67 -11.26
N ASN A 90 -7.85 3.58 -11.98
CA ASN A 90 -8.79 2.94 -12.91
C ASN A 90 -8.83 1.43 -12.63
N GLY A 91 -9.88 0.76 -13.10
CA GLY A 91 -10.04 -0.69 -13.02
C GLY A 91 -10.54 -1.17 -11.66
N ALA A 92 -10.29 -2.44 -11.36
CA ALA A 92 -10.74 -3.10 -10.15
C ALA A 92 -9.69 -4.12 -9.66
N LEU A 93 -9.64 -4.30 -8.35
CA LEU A 93 -8.84 -5.33 -7.70
C LEU A 93 -9.69 -6.56 -7.41
N HIS A 94 -9.07 -7.74 -7.47
CA HIS A 94 -9.72 -8.97 -7.06
C HIS A 94 -9.96 -8.95 -5.55
N GLY A 95 -11.22 -9.12 -5.16
CA GLY A 95 -11.66 -9.03 -3.76
C GLY A 95 -12.62 -10.16 -3.43
N ASP A 96 -12.12 -11.21 -2.78
CA ASP A 96 -12.92 -12.30 -2.25
C ASP A 96 -12.38 -12.76 -0.87
N HIS A 97 -12.90 -13.90 -0.38
CA HIS A 97 -12.51 -14.47 0.90
C HIS A 97 -11.04 -14.96 0.94
N GLN A 98 -10.35 -15.05 -0.20
CA GLN A 98 -8.95 -15.50 -0.31
C GLN A 98 -7.93 -14.35 -0.15
N ARG A 99 -8.37 -13.09 -0.21
CA ARG A 99 -7.58 -11.89 0.16
C ARG A 99 -6.23 -11.76 -0.59
N PHE A 100 -6.28 -11.62 -1.91
CA PHE A 100 -5.07 -11.60 -2.75
C PHE A 100 -4.23 -10.32 -2.71
N SER A 101 -4.77 -9.21 -2.21
CA SER A 101 -4.06 -7.93 -2.14
C SER A 101 -3.57 -7.65 -0.72
N THR A 102 -2.37 -7.09 -0.59
CA THR A 102 -1.72 -6.80 0.69
C THR A 102 -1.13 -5.40 0.69
N PHE A 103 -1.40 -4.62 1.74
CA PHE A 103 -0.71 -3.36 2.02
C PHE A 103 -0.08 -3.42 3.40
N ALA A 104 1.23 -3.21 3.47
CA ALA A 104 1.99 -3.29 4.70
C ALA A 104 3.06 -2.20 4.75
N GLY A 105 3.50 -1.89 5.97
CA GLY A 105 4.59 -0.97 6.19
C GLY A 105 5.12 -1.03 7.62
N PHE A 106 6.31 -0.49 7.83
CA PHE A 106 6.93 -0.41 9.14
C PHE A 106 7.92 0.74 9.23
N LEU A 107 8.17 1.21 10.46
CA LEU A 107 9.20 2.19 10.77
C LEU A 107 10.57 1.54 10.68
N LEU A 108 11.48 2.13 9.89
CA LEU A 108 12.89 1.73 9.84
C LEU A 108 13.67 2.36 10.99
N PHE A 109 13.55 3.67 11.17
CA PHE A 109 14.16 4.42 12.26
C PHE A 109 13.48 5.77 12.48
N GLU A 110 13.40 6.21 13.73
CA GLU A 110 12.91 7.55 14.08
C GLU A 110 13.89 8.63 13.63
N THR A 111 13.37 9.79 13.24
CA THR A 111 14.17 10.97 12.93
C THR A 111 13.90 12.03 13.99
N LYS A 112 14.98 12.63 14.52
CA LYS A 112 14.90 13.75 15.46
C LYS A 112 14.33 15.01 14.82
#